data_AF-A0AAW1CP03-F1
#
_entry.id   AF-A0AAW1CP03-F1
#
_cell.length_a   1.000
_cell.length_b   1.000
_cell.length_c   1.000
_cell.angle_alpha   90.00
_cell.angle_beta   90.00
_cell.angle_gamma   90.00
#
_symmetry.space_group_name_H-M   'P 1'
#
loop_
_entity.id
_entity.type
_entity.pdbx_description
1 polymer ?
#
loop_
_entity_poly.entity_id
_entity_poly.type
_entity_poly.pdbx_seq_one_letter_code
_entity_poly.pdbx_strand_id
1 'polypeptide(L)'
;MDSPFPTLLMVATYLYFMIFLGPKLMENRKPFKLNSVLVVYNAAQTLFSLVMFSEVFIHIFFHLYINLNLFSNKFCTNQSVLELL
;
A
#
# COMPACT_ATOMS: atom_id res chain seq x y z
N MET A 1 9.73 12.84 -5.72
CA MET A 1 8.99 13.51 -4.62
C MET A 1 9.95 14.51 -4.04
N ASP A 2 9.95 15.70 -4.61
CA ASP A 2 11.15 16.54 -4.57
C ASP A 2 11.10 17.56 -3.43
N SER A 3 9.92 17.70 -2.81
CA SER A 3 9.71 18.56 -1.65
C SER A 3 8.56 18.01 -0.81
N PRO A 4 8.68 18.00 0.53
CA PRO A 4 7.60 17.58 1.43
C PRO A 4 6.53 18.66 1.63
N PHE A 5 6.82 19.91 1.24
CA PHE A 5 5.93 21.05 1.49
C PHE A 5 4.52 20.89 0.89
N PRO A 6 4.33 20.37 -0.35
CA PRO A 6 2.99 20.14 -0.88
C PRO A 6 2.18 19.13 -0.06
N THR A 7 2.81 18.05 0.38
CA THR A 7 2.15 17.02 1.21
C THR A 7 1.78 17.58 2.58
N LEU A 8 2.69 18.32 3.22
CA LEU A 8 2.44 18.97 4.50
C LEU A 8 1.28 19.97 4.42
N LEU A 9 1.21 20.75 3.34
CA LEU A 9 0.13 21.69 3.11
C LEU A 9 -1.22 20.99 2.94
N MET A 10 -1.26 19.88 2.19
CA MET A 10 -2.49 19.08 2.03
C MET A 10 -2.99 18.54 3.37
N VAL A 11 -2.10 18.00 4.21
CA VAL A 11 -2.46 17.48 5.53
C VAL A 11 -2.94 18.61 6.45
N ALA A 12 -2.21 19.73 6.51
CA ALA A 12 -2.60 20.88 7.31
C ALA A 12 -3.99 21.42 6.92
N THR A 13 -4.24 21.50 5.61
CA THR A 13 -5.53 21.93 5.06
C THR A 13 -6.62 20.92 5.44
N TYR A 14 -6.40 19.62 5.20
CA TYR A 14 -7.34 18.57 5.57
C TYR A 14 -7.73 18.62 7.05
N LEU A 15 -6.74 18.76 7.95
CA LEU A 15 -6.98 18.86 9.40
C LEU A 15 -7.78 20.10 9.76
N TYR A 16 -7.47 21.26 9.18
CA TYR A 16 -8.23 22.49 9.39
C TYR A 16 -9.70 22.31 9.01
N PHE A 17 -9.96 21.75 7.83
CA PHE A 17 -11.31 21.50 7.33
C PHE A 17 -12.06 20.48 8.19
N MET A 18 -11.43 19.38 8.59
CA MET A 18 -12.06 18.33 9.40
C MET A 18 -12.35 18.76 10.83
N ILE A 19 -11.41 19.42 11.52
CA ILE A 19 -11.49 19.66 12.96
C ILE A 19 -12.26 20.94 13.27
N PHE A 20 -12.06 22.00 12.48
CA PHE A 20 -12.65 23.31 12.79
C PHE A 20 -13.86 23.60 11.91
N LEU A 21 -13.71 23.46 10.58
CA LEU A 21 -14.78 23.84 9.66
C LEU A 21 -15.93 22.83 9.66
N GLY A 22 -15.62 21.53 9.71
CA GLY A 22 -16.60 20.44 9.70
C GLY A 22 -17.65 20.56 10.81
N PRO A 23 -17.27 20.59 12.10
CA PRO A 23 -18.21 20.69 13.21
C PRO A 23 -19.04 21.98 13.15
N LYS A 24 -18.41 23.12 12.80
CA LYS A 24 -19.10 24.41 12.67
C LYS A 24 -20.18 24.38 11.59
N LEU A 25 -19.94 23.66 10.49
CA LEU A 25 -20.90 23.53 9.40
C LEU A 25 -22.02 22.51 9.72
N MET A 26 -21.75 21.58 10.63
CA MET A 26 -22.68 20.52 11.07
C MET A 26 -23.52 20.89 12.31
N GLU A 27 -23.16 21.96 13.03
CA GLU A 27 -23.79 22.36 14.31
C GLU A 27 -25.32 22.50 14.24
N ASN A 28 -25.85 23.00 13.12
CA ASN A 28 -27.29 23.26 12.94
C ASN A 28 -27.94 22.34 11.88
N ARG A 29 -27.32 21.21 11.55
CA ARG A 29 -27.78 20.31 10.48
C ARG A 29 -27.90 18.88 11.00
N LYS A 30 -28.94 18.17 10.55
CA LYS A 30 -29.10 16.73 10.82
C LYS A 30 -27.97 15.95 10.13
N PRO A 31 -27.50 14.83 10.71
CA PRO A 31 -26.43 14.04 10.12
C PRO A 31 -26.82 13.51 8.74
N PHE A 32 -25.87 13.54 7.81
CA PHE A 32 -26.06 13.01 6.45
C PHE A 32 -26.17 11.49 6.48
N LYS A 33 -27.18 10.94 5.80
CA LYS A 33 -27.30 9.49 5.60
C LYS A 33 -26.41 9.05 4.45
N LEU A 34 -25.16 8.70 4.76
CA LEU A 34 -24.15 8.31 3.76
C LEU A 34 -23.97 6.78 3.64
N ASN A 35 -24.83 5.98 4.26
CA ASN A 35 -24.68 4.52 4.37
C ASN A 35 -24.37 3.84 3.02
N SER A 36 -25.13 4.13 1.97
CA SER A 36 -24.89 3.54 0.64
C SER A 36 -23.55 3.96 0.04
N VAL A 37 -23.15 5.22 0.24
CA VAL A 37 -21.85 5.74 -0.22
C VAL A 37 -20.71 5.05 0.54
N LEU A 38 -20.84 4.85 1.85
CA LEU A 38 -19.85 4.12 2.65
C LEU A 38 -19.72 2.66 2.21
N VAL A 39 -20.82 1.99 1.87
CA VAL A 39 -20.77 0.59 1.38
C VAL A 39 -20.00 0.52 0.07
N VAL A 40 -20.31 1.39 -0.89
CA VAL A 40 -19.60 1.44 -2.18
C VAL A 40 -18.12 1.79 -1.99
N TYR A 41 -17.82 2.76 -1.13
CA TYR A 41 -16.45 3.15 -0.81
C TYR A 41 -15.63 2.00 -0.22
N ASN A 42 -16.17 1.29 0.78
CA ASN A 42 -15.47 0.16 1.39
C ASN A 42 -15.29 -1.01 0.41
N ALA A 43 -16.27 -1.25 -0.47
CA ALA A 43 -16.14 -2.28 -1.51
C ALA A 43 -15.03 -1.92 -2.50
N ALA A 44 -14.98 -0.68 -2.97
CA ALA A 44 -13.91 -0.19 -3.84
C ALA A 44 -12.54 -0.26 -3.15
N GLN A 45 -12.45 0.14 -1.87
CA GLN A 45 -11.22 0.06 -1.09
C GLN A 45 -10.74 -1.39 -0.90
N THR A 46 -11.65 -2.34 -0.69
CA THR A 46 -11.33 -3.77 -0.58
C THR A 46 -10.81 -4.30 -1.91
N LEU A 47 -11.46 -3.98 -3.03
CA LEU A 47 -11.00 -4.38 -4.37
C LEU A 47 -9.62 -3.81 -4.69
N PHE A 48 -9.40 -2.53 -4.41
CA PHE A 48 -8.10 -1.89 -4.61
C PHE A 48 -7.00 -2.58 -3.77
N SER A 49 -7.32 -2.90 -2.52
CA SER A 49 -6.39 -3.62 -1.63
C SER A 49 -6.06 -5.01 -2.16
N LEU A 50 -7.04 -5.75 -2.71
CA LEU A 50 -6.82 -7.06 -3.31
C LEU A 50 -5.90 -6.99 -4.53
N VAL A 51 -6.11 -6.01 -5.42
CA VAL A 51 -5.25 -5.81 -6.59
C VAL A 51 -3.81 -5.52 -6.16
N MET A 52 -3.62 -4.54 -5.28
CA MET A 52 -2.29 -4.18 -4.76
C MET A 52 -1.61 -5.36 -4.05
N PHE A 53 -2.37 -6.14 -3.27
CA PHE A 53 -1.86 -7.33 -2.60
C PHE A 53 -1.40 -8.40 -3.61
N SER A 54 -2.17 -8.64 -4.67
CA SER A 54 -1.82 -9.65 -5.69
C SER A 54 -0.53 -9.32 -6.43
N GLU A 55 -0.34 -8.05 -6.83
CA GLU A 55 0.87 -7.58 -7.50
C GLU A 55 2.11 -7.76 -6.61
N VAL A 56 2.00 -7.32 -5.35
CA VAL A 56 3.10 -7.45 -4.38
C VAL A 56 3.41 -8.92 -4.10
N PHE A 57 2.38 -9.76 -3.96
CA PHE A 57 2.55 -11.19 -3.71
C PHE A 57 3.29 -11.89 -4.86
N ILE A 58 2.89 -11.62 -6.10
CA ILE A 58 3.54 -12.19 -7.30
C ILE A 58 5.00 -11.71 -7.38
N HIS A 59 5.25 -10.42 -7.16
CA HIS A 59 6.60 -9.86 -7.20
C HIS A 59 7.52 -10.49 -6.14
N ILE A 60 7.02 -10.66 -4.90
CA ILE A 60 7.77 -11.31 -3.82
C ILE A 60 8.03 -12.78 -4.14
N PHE A 61 7.01 -13.51 -4.60
CA PHE A 61 7.13 -14.92 -4.95
C PHE A 61 8.15 -15.15 -6.07
N PHE A 62 8.11 -14.31 -7.11
CA PHE A 62 9.07 -14.36 -8.21
C PHE A 62 10.49 -14.05 -7.76
N HIS A 63 10.67 -13.01 -6.93
CA HIS A 63 11.99 -12.66 -6.39
C HIS A 63 12.56 -13.80 -5.54
N LEU A 64 11.74 -14.42 -4.67
CA LEU A 64 12.13 -15.56 -3.86
C LEU A 64 12.52 -16.77 -4.73
N TYR A 65 11.73 -17.07 -5.76
CA TYR A 65 11.99 -18.18 -6.68
C TYR A 65 13.35 -18.03 -7.39
N ILE A 66 13.66 -16.83 -7.91
CA ILE A 66 14.96 -16.56 -8.53
C ILE A 66 16.10 -16.67 -7.52
N ASN A 67 15.92 -16.14 -6.31
CA ASN A 67 16.97 -16.16 -5.29
C ASN A 67 17.30 -17.60 -4.86
N LEU A 68 16.27 -18.45 -4.68
CA LEU A 68 16.45 -19.88 -4.40
C LEU A 68 17.15 -20.62 -5.54
N ASN A 69 16.77 -20.37 -6.80
CA ASN A 69 17.44 -20.98 -7.96
C ASN A 69 18.90 -20.54 -8.10
N LEU A 70 19.21 -19.26 -7.82
CA LEU A 70 20.59 -18.77 -7.82
C LEU A 70 21.41 -19.36 -6.68
N PHE A 71 20.82 -19.47 -5.48
CA PHE A 71 21.48 -20.09 -4.33
C PHE A 71 21.79 -21.57 -4.59
N SER A 72 20.83 -22.32 -5.16
CA SER A 72 21.01 -23.72 -5.54
C SER A 72 22.13 -23.88 -6.58
N ASN A 73 22.15 -23.07 -7.64
CA ASN A 73 23.21 -23.11 -8.64
C ASN A 73 24.59 -22.76 -8.05
N LYS A 74 24.68 -21.71 -7.21
CA LYS A 74 25.94 -21.36 -6.54
C LYS A 74 26.45 -22.48 -5.63
N PHE A 75 25.56 -23.18 -4.93
CA PHE A 75 25.94 -24.32 -4.09
C PHE A 75 26.49 -25.49 -4.94
N CYS A 76 25.82 -25.84 -6.04
CA CYS A 76 26.31 -26.85 -6.98
C CYS A 76 27.67 -26.48 -7.58
N THR A 77 27.87 -25.23 -8.01
CA THR A 77 29.16 -24.79 -8.56
C THR A 77 30.26 -24.88 -7.50
N ASN A 78 30.02 -24.41 -6.27
CA ASN A 78 31.03 -24.47 -5.21
C ASN A 78 31.42 -25.92 -4.86
N GLN A 79 30.46 -26.84 -4.82
CA GLN A 79 30.72 -28.26 -4.59
C GLN A 79 31.56 -28.87 -5.73
N SER A 80 31.23 -28.57 -6.99
CA SER A 80 31.98 -29.09 -8.14
C SER A 80 33.42 -28.56 -8.23
N VAL A 81 33.68 -27.33 -7.76
CA VAL A 81 35.04 -26.77 -7.69
C VAL A 81 35.86 -27.45 -6.58
N LEU A 82 35.22 -27.83 -5.47
CA LEU A 82 35.85 -28.56 -4.38
C LEU A 82 36.22 -30.01 -4.76
N GLU A 83 35.48 -30.66 -5.65
CA GLU A 83 35.83 -32.00 -6.16
C GLU A 83 36.96 -31.99 -7.20
N LEU A 84 37.27 -30.82 -7.78
CA LEU A 84 38.34 -30.64 -8.76
C LEU A 84 39.67 -30.17 -8.14
N LEU A 85 39.72 -29.96 -6.82
CA LEU A 85 40.91 -29.62 -6.03
C LEU A 85 41.35 -30.82 -5.18
#